data_AF-A0A7C5GDY1-F1
#
_entry.id   AF-A0A7C5GDY1-F1
#
_cell.length_a   1.000
_cell.length_b   1.000
_cell.length_c   1.000
_cell.angle_alpha   90.00
_cell.angle_beta   90.00
_cell.angle_gamma   90.00
#
_symmetry.space_group_name_H-M   'P 1'
#
loop_
_entity.id
_entity.type
_entity.pdbx_description
1 polymer ?
#
loop_
_entity_poly.entity_id
_entity_poly.type
_entity_poly.pdbx_seq_one_letter_code
_entity_poly.pdbx_strand_id
1 'polypeptide(L)' 'LVCKIGAQGVFCGAIRDLGLGFALKCDDGNMQAAEVMVARMLLDVTRPNQIQREFLKRRQNIVQKNWRKLDVAIMSACT' A
#
# COMPACT_ATOMS: atom_id res chain seq x y z
N LEU A 1 -12.78 3.75 2.50
CA LEU A 1 -12.11 2.72 1.69
C LEU A 1 -12.68 1.37 2.07
N VAL A 2 -13.20 0.63 1.09
CA VAL A 2 -13.49 -0.82 1.24
C VAL A 2 -12.46 -1.53 0.37
N CYS A 3 -11.77 -2.54 0.91
CA CYS A 3 -10.74 -3.28 0.19
C CYS A 3 -10.97 -4.78 0.33
N LYS A 4 -10.94 -5.51 -0.78
CA LYS A 4 -10.97 -6.97 -0.84
C LYS A 4 -9.59 -7.47 -1.28
N ILE A 5 -9.07 -8.42 -0.51
CA ILE A 5 -7.83 -9.13 -0.81
C ILE A 5 -8.24 -10.50 -1.38
N GLY A 6 -7.68 -10.92 -2.51
CA GLY A 6 -7.98 -12.22 -3.15
C GLY A 6 -7.21 -12.41 -4.47
N ALA A 7 -6.57 -13.58 -4.63
CA ALA A 7 -5.39 -13.84 -5.46
C ALA A 7 -4.09 -13.20 -4.89
N GLN A 8 -2.96 -13.90 -4.99
CA GLN A 8 -1.68 -13.45 -4.38
C GLN A 8 -1.26 -12.08 -4.93
N GLY A 9 -1.04 -11.11 -4.04
CA GLY A 9 -0.63 -9.76 -4.40
C GLY A 9 -1.71 -8.86 -5.02
N VAL A 10 -3.00 -9.22 -4.95
CA VAL A 10 -4.09 -8.43 -5.53
C VAL A 10 -4.90 -7.69 -4.45
N PHE A 11 -5.09 -6.39 -4.67
CA PHE A 11 -5.93 -5.50 -3.85
C PHE A 11 -6.96 -4.81 -4.75
N CYS A 12 -8.25 -4.98 -4.44
CA CYS A 12 -9.32 -4.23 -5.09
C CYS A 12 -10.04 -3.37 -4.07
N GLY A 13 -10.38 -2.13 -4.41
CA GLY A 13 -11.11 -1.28 -3.49
C GLY A 13 -11.84 -0.12 -4.14
N ALA A 14 -12.61 0.59 -3.31
CA ALA A 14 -13.40 1.74 -3.73
C ALA A 14 -13.11 2.99 -2.87
N ILE A 15 -12.94 4.12 -3.56
CA ILE A 15 -12.79 5.46 -3.00
C ILE A 15 -14.09 6.22 -3.26
N ARG A 16 -15.07 5.99 -2.38
CA ARG A 16 -16.47 6.46 -2.55
C ARG A 16 -16.58 7.96 -2.81
N ASP A 17 -15.83 8.77 -2.06
CA ASP A 17 -15.90 10.24 -2.16
C ASP A 17 -15.42 10.77 -3.51
N LEU A 18 -14.67 9.96 -4.27
CA LEU A 18 -14.22 10.27 -5.62
C LEU A 18 -15.01 9.52 -6.71
N GLY A 19 -15.92 8.62 -6.34
CA GLY A 19 -16.62 7.74 -7.29
C GLY A 19 -15.69 6.76 -8.01
N LEU A 20 -14.49 6.50 -7.46
CA LEU A 20 -13.48 5.66 -8.10
C LEU A 20 -13.42 4.25 -7.52
N GLY A 21 -13.18 3.26 -8.37
CA GLY A 21 -12.72 1.93 -8.01
C GLY A 21 -11.27 1.72 -8.45
N PHE A 22 -10.54 0.84 -7.77
CA PHE A 22 -9.21 0.42 -8.19
C PHE A 22 -9.05 -1.10 -8.08
N ALA A 23 -8.21 -1.64 -8.95
CA ALA A 23 -7.66 -2.98 -8.86
C ALA A 23 -6.14 -2.87 -9.05
N LEU A 24 -5.38 -3.39 -8.11
CA LEU A 24 -3.92 -3.35 -8.11
C LEU A 24 -3.40 -4.78 -7.94
N LYS A 25 -2.45 -5.17 -8.79
CA LYS A 25 -1.75 -6.45 -8.67
C LYS A 25 -0.25 -6.19 -8.57
N CYS A 26 0.39 -6.81 -7.58
CA CYS A 26 1.84 -6.94 -7.56
C CYS A 26 2.25 -8.11 -8.45
N ASP A 27 3.17 -7.86 -9.38
CA ASP A 27 3.54 -8.82 -10.42
C ASP A 27 4.13 -10.10 -9.86
N ASP A 28 4.97 -10.00 -8.82
CA ASP A 28 5.59 -11.13 -8.11
C ASP A 28 4.67 -11.76 -7.04
N GLY A 29 3.43 -11.27 -6.91
CA GLY A 29 2.47 -11.74 -5.91
C GLY A 29 2.79 -11.33 -4.46
N ASN A 30 3.79 -10.47 -4.24
CA ASN A 30 4.19 -10.05 -2.90
C ASN A 30 3.13 -9.16 -2.24
N MET A 31 2.52 -9.65 -1.16
CA MET A 31 1.45 -8.92 -0.45
C MET A 31 1.92 -7.63 0.21
N GLN A 32 3.15 -7.58 0.74
CA GLN A 32 3.68 -6.36 1.36
C GLN A 32 3.98 -5.30 0.30
N ALA A 33 4.50 -5.70 -0.85
CA ALA A 33 4.72 -4.80 -1.97
C ALA A 33 3.37 -4.26 -2.52
N ALA A 34 2.36 -5.12 -2.61
CA ALA A 34 0.98 -4.72 -2.94
C ALA A 34 0.44 -3.66 -1.96
N GLU A 35 0.59 -3.84 -0.65
CA GLU A 35 0.18 -2.84 0.35
C GLU A 35 0.91 -1.51 0.18
N VAL A 36 2.23 -1.55 -0.04
CA VAL A 36 3.08 -0.38 -0.28
C VAL A 36 2.59 0.42 -1.48
N MET A 37 2.31 -0.26 -2.60
CA MET A 37 1.80 0.38 -3.81
C MET A 37 0.40 0.97 -3.62
N VAL A 38 -0.50 0.28 -2.92
CA VAL A 38 -1.84 0.83 -2.60
C VAL A 38 -1.71 2.07 -1.71
N ALA A 39 -0.83 2.05 -0.70
CA ALA A 39 -0.61 3.19 0.17
C ALA A 39 -0.09 4.41 -0.59
N ARG A 40 0.85 4.20 -1.52
CA ARG A 40 1.36 5.26 -2.39
C ARG A 40 0.28 5.79 -3.33
N MET A 41 -0.44 4.91 -4.02
CA MET A 41 -1.55 5.29 -4.90
C MET A 41 -2.57 6.16 -4.17
N LEU A 42 -2.97 5.78 -2.94
CA LEU A 42 -3.92 6.56 -2.15
C LEU A 42 -3.39 7.94 -1.76
N LEU A 43 -2.08 8.09 -1.51
CA LEU A 43 -1.47 9.40 -1.26
C LEU A 43 -1.50 10.31 -2.49
N ASP A 44 -1.40 9.74 -3.69
CA ASP A 44 -1.35 10.48 -4.95
C ASP A 44 -2.75 10.84 -5.46
N VAL A 45 -3.73 9.94 -5.32
CA VAL A 45 -5.08 10.12 -5.91
C VAL A 45 -6.12 10.70 -4.94
N THR A 46 -5.82 10.77 -3.65
CA THR A 46 -6.76 11.28 -2.63
C THR A 46 -6.21 12.49 -1.88
N ARG A 47 -7.07 13.15 -1.09
CA ARG A 47 -6.68 14.24 -0.18
C ARG A 47 -6.81 13.78 1.27
N PRO A 48 -5.90 12.92 1.78
CA PRO A 48 -6.00 12.41 3.13
C PRO A 48 -5.76 13.53 4.14
N ASN A 49 -6.52 13.50 5.24
CA ASN A 49 -6.25 14.31 6.41
C ASN A 49 -4.90 13.94 7.05
N GLN A 50 -4.45 14.68 8.06
CA GLN A 50 -3.12 14.47 8.65
C GLN A 50 -2.92 13.04 9.18
N ILE A 51 -3.89 12.50 9.92
CA ILE A 51 -3.81 11.16 10.51
C ILE A 51 -3.74 10.09 9.42
N GLN A 52 -4.60 10.21 8.39
CA GLN A 52 -4.61 9.29 7.25
C GLN A 52 -3.29 9.37 6.47
N ARG A 53 -2.76 10.58 6.27
CA ARG A 53 -1.50 10.80 5.55
C ARG A 53 -0.32 10.16 6.29
N GLU A 54 -0.23 10.33 7.60
CA GLU A 54 0.80 9.70 8.43
C GLU A 54 0.69 8.18 8.39
N PHE A 55 -0.53 7.64 8.48
CA PHE A 55 -0.78 6.21 8.34
C PHE A 55 -0.30 5.67 6.99
N LEU A 56 -0.68 6.32 5.89
CA LEU A 56 -0.30 5.91 4.54
C LEU A 56 1.21 6.05 4.32
N LYS A 57 1.85 7.12 4.80
CA LYS A 57 3.31 7.30 4.72
C LYS A 57 4.08 6.21 5.47
N ARG A 58 3.56 5.73 6.61
CA ARG A 58 4.16 4.59 7.32
C ARG A 58 4.00 3.29 6.53
N ARG A 59 2.88 3.11 5.82
CA ARG A 59 2.61 1.91 5.02
C ARG A 59 3.30 1.91 3.66
N GLN A 60 3.61 3.08 3.09
CA GLN A 60 4.38 3.15 1.85
C GLN A 60 5.86 2.77 2.05
N ASN A 61 6.37 2.75 3.29
CA ASN A 61 7.77 2.45 3.59
C ASN A 61 7.86 1.35 4.65
N ILE A 62 8.01 0.10 4.22
CA ILE A 62 8.09 -1.05 5.13
C ILE A 62 9.55 -1.42 5.35
N VAL A 63 10.02 -1.31 6.60
CA VAL A 63 11.34 -1.80 7.01
C VAL A 63 11.31 -3.32 7.08
N GLN A 64 12.22 -3.97 6.36
CA GLN A 64 12.41 -5.41 6.37
C GLN A 64 13.44 -5.78 7.43
N LYS A 65 13.11 -6.77 8.25
CA LYS A 65 13.99 -7.29 9.29
C LYS A 65 14.46 -8.70 8.94
N ASN A 66 15.72 -9.00 9.21
CA ASN A 66 16.21 -10.36 9.12
C ASN A 66 15.80 -11.20 10.35
N TRP A 67 16.18 -12.47 10.36
CA TRP A 67 15.90 -13.40 11.47
C TRP A 67 16.48 -12.93 12.83
N ARG A 68 17.53 -12.09 12.83
CA ARG A 68 18.11 -11.46 14.03
C ARG A 68 17.40 -10.19 14.45
N LYS A 69 16.29 -9.83 13.79
CA LYS A 69 15.50 -8.59 14.00
C LYS A 69 16.24 -7.30 13.63
N LEU A 70 17.35 -7.40 12.91
CA LEU A 70 18.10 -6.26 12.40
C LEU A 70 17.42 -5.73 11.14
N ASP A 71 17.41 -4.42 10.98
CA ASP A 71 16.90 -3.75 9.79
C ASP A 71 17.87 -3.98 8.64
N VAL A 72 17.38 -4.51 7.52
CA VAL A 72 18.23 -4.92 6.39
C VAL A 72 17.80 -4.33 5.06
N ALA A 73 16.56 -3.87 4.91
CA ALA A 73 16.09 -3.21 3.70
C ALA A 73 14.86 -2.33 3.99
N ILE A 74 14.53 -1.47 3.03
CA ILE A 74 13.26 -0.73 2.99
C ILE A 74 12.57 -1.08 1.69
N MET A 75 11.31 -1.50 1.79
CA MET A 75 10.41 -1.68 0.65
C MET A 75 9.58 -0.40 0.48
N SER A 76 9.63 0.19 -0.72
CA SER A 76 8.89 1.41 -1.07
C SER A 76 8.40 1.35 -2.51
N ALA A 77 7.35 2.11 -2.82
CA ALA A 77 6.87 2.26 -4.19
C ALA A 77 7.79 3.21 -4.96
N CYS A 78 8.08 2.89 -6.23
CA CYS A 78 8.83 3.80 -7.11
C CYS A 78 7.97 5.05 -7.42
N THR A 79 8.62 6.21 -7.57
CA THR A 79 7.96 7.52 -7.71
C THR A 79 8.13 8.08 -9.11
#